data_AF-A0A950E7S8-F1
#
_entry.id   AF-A0A950E7S8-F1
#
_cell.length_a   1.000
_cell.length_b   1.000
_cell.length_c   1.000
_cell.angle_alpha   90.00
_cell.angle_beta   90.00
_cell.angle_gamma   90.00
#
_symmetry.space_group_name_H-M   'P 1'
#
loop_
_entity.id
_entity.type
_entity.pdbx_description
1 polymer ?
#
loop_
_entity_poly.entity_id
_entity_poly.type
_entity_poly.pdbx_seq_one_letter_code
_entity_poly.pdbx_strand_id
1 'polypeptide(L)'
;MLMDAIGAAGNFVPTNFGQSNSQSGTMEQLAIIHDDRQRRLSTNSAGVSGFEWLVLLLGATCVICFCWLFGLANPKTHLLMTSAVTIVVVSLLVLLFELQYPFRSPVGVNDDAWRGVLQHIELMQSGMQPDMKM
;
A
#
# COMPACT_ATOMS: atom_id res chain seq x y z
N MET A 1 -17.67 -14.46 3.78
CA MET A 1 -16.97 -15.09 2.63
C MET A 1 -15.59 -15.67 3.00
N LEU A 2 -14.51 -14.91 3.22
CA LEU A 2 -13.21 -15.49 3.66
C LEU A 2 -13.27 -16.14 5.05
N MET A 3 -13.98 -15.49 5.99
CA MET A 3 -14.21 -16.01 7.35
C MET A 3 -15.07 -17.29 7.34
N ASP A 4 -16.00 -17.42 6.38
CA ASP A 4 -16.81 -18.63 6.20
C ASP A 4 -15.97 -19.78 5.61
N ALA A 5 -15.05 -19.49 4.69
CA ALA A 5 -14.19 -20.49 4.08
C ALA A 5 -13.19 -21.08 5.10
N ILE A 6 -12.59 -20.24 5.95
CA ILE A 6 -11.73 -20.70 7.06
C ILE A 6 -12.55 -21.53 8.05
N GLY A 7 -13.75 -21.08 8.41
CA GLY A 7 -14.64 -21.83 9.30
C GLY A 7 -15.07 -23.17 8.71
N ALA A 8 -15.39 -23.21 7.41
CA ALA A 8 -15.78 -24.43 6.71
C ALA A 8 -14.61 -25.42 6.56
N ALA A 9 -13.41 -24.95 6.22
CA ALA A 9 -12.21 -25.78 6.17
C ALA A 9 -11.75 -26.24 7.57
N GLY A 10 -11.93 -25.40 8.59
CA GLY A 10 -11.65 -25.70 9.99
C GLY A 10 -12.57 -26.76 10.58
N ASN A 11 -13.85 -26.72 10.24
CA ASN A 11 -14.86 -27.67 10.72
C ASN A 11 -14.97 -28.94 9.87
N PHE A 12 -14.21 -29.04 8.78
CA PHE A 12 -14.16 -30.23 7.95
C PHE A 12 -13.44 -31.37 8.69
N VAL A 13 -14.10 -32.51 8.89
CA VAL A 13 -13.53 -33.69 9.55
C VAL A 13 -13.06 -34.68 8.47
N PRO A 14 -11.75 -34.81 8.22
CA PRO A 14 -11.25 -35.70 7.17
C PRO A 14 -11.46 -37.15 7.58
N THR A 15 -12.05 -37.95 6.67
CA THR A 15 -12.29 -39.39 6.90
C THR A 15 -11.24 -40.27 6.23
N ASN A 16 -10.37 -39.68 5.39
CA ASN A 16 -9.26 -40.39 4.74
C ASN A 16 -7.99 -39.52 4.66
N PHE A 17 -6.84 -40.16 4.39
CA PHE A 17 -5.54 -39.49 4.30
C PHE A 17 -5.46 -38.45 3.19
N GLY A 18 -6.10 -38.69 2.05
CA GLY A 18 -6.15 -37.73 0.93
C GLY A 18 -6.87 -36.43 1.31
N GLN A 19 -8.00 -36.55 2.00
CA GLN A 19 -8.78 -35.44 2.53
C GLN A 19 -7.99 -34.63 3.56
N SER A 20 -7.30 -35.30 4.49
CA SER A 20 -6.43 -34.64 5.49
C SER A 20 -5.29 -33.84 4.83
N ASN A 21 -4.64 -34.40 3.80
CA ASN A 21 -3.59 -33.70 3.08
C ASN A 21 -4.14 -32.48 2.30
N SER A 22 -5.29 -32.64 1.64
CA SER A 22 -5.95 -31.53 0.93
C SER A 22 -6.42 -30.41 1.86
N GLN A 23 -6.90 -30.76 3.06
CA GLN A 23 -7.30 -29.80 4.08
C GLN A 23 -6.08 -29.02 4.58
N SER A 24 -4.98 -29.71 4.86
CA SER A 24 -3.73 -29.09 5.32
C SER A 24 -3.20 -28.11 4.28
N GLY A 25 -3.14 -28.51 3.00
CA GLY A 25 -2.70 -27.61 1.92
C GLY A 25 -3.65 -26.42 1.70
N THR A 26 -4.96 -26.63 1.87
CA THR A 26 -5.95 -25.54 1.79
C THR A 26 -5.78 -24.54 2.93
N MET A 27 -5.60 -25.02 4.17
CA MET A 27 -5.37 -24.15 5.33
C MET A 27 -4.09 -23.33 5.20
N GLU A 28 -3.02 -23.93 4.68
CA GLU A 28 -1.77 -23.23 4.40
C GLU A 28 -1.96 -22.08 3.39
N GLN A 29 -2.64 -22.35 2.28
CA GLN A 29 -2.95 -21.32 1.29
C GLN A 29 -3.82 -20.19 1.86
N LEU A 30 -4.83 -20.53 2.67
CA LEU A 30 -5.67 -19.53 3.32
C LEU A 30 -4.87 -18.69 4.33
N ALA A 31 -3.94 -19.31 5.06
CA ALA A 31 -3.06 -18.60 5.98
C ALA A 31 -2.15 -17.60 5.24
N ILE A 32 -1.58 -17.99 4.09
CA ILE A 32 -0.76 -17.11 3.26
C ILE A 32 -1.58 -15.91 2.77
N ILE A 33 -2.78 -16.13 2.23
CA ILE A 33 -3.66 -15.04 1.75
C ILE A 33 -4.03 -14.09 2.90
N HIS A 34 -4.31 -14.64 4.08
CA HIS A 34 -4.62 -13.86 5.27
C HIS A 34 -3.43 -13.02 5.73
N ASP A 35 -2.22 -13.59 5.77
CA ASP A 35 -1.00 -12.89 6.16
C ASP A 35 -0.65 -11.78 5.16
N ASP A 36 -0.74 -12.04 3.86
CA ASP A 36 -0.54 -11.03 2.82
C ASP A 36 -1.54 -9.87 2.93
N ARG A 37 -2.81 -10.18 3.21
CA ARG A 37 -3.83 -9.16 3.47
C ARG A 37 -3.48 -8.34 4.71
N GLN A 38 -3.12 -9.00 5.81
CA GLN A 38 -2.77 -8.35 7.07
C GLN A 38 -1.55 -7.45 6.90
N ARG A 39 -0.54 -7.89 6.16
CA ARG A 39 0.66 -7.11 5.82
C ARG A 39 0.30 -5.83 5.05
N ARG A 40 -0.65 -5.89 4.10
CA ARG A 40 -1.12 -4.69 3.39
C ARG A 40 -1.83 -3.71 4.33
N LEU A 41 -2.69 -4.22 5.20
CA LEU A 41 -3.42 -3.40 6.18
C LEU A 41 -2.48 -2.77 7.21
N SER A 42 -1.50 -3.52 7.72
CA SER A 42 -0.51 -3.02 8.67
C SER A 42 0.40 -1.97 8.04
N THR A 43 0.81 -2.17 6.78
CA THR A 43 1.58 -1.17 6.01
C THR A 43 0.79 0.12 5.82
N ASN A 44 -0.54 0.03 5.67
CA ASN A 44 -1.41 1.20 5.49
C ASN A 44 -1.82 1.87 6.82
N SER A 45 -1.84 1.12 7.93
CA SER A 45 -2.13 1.64 9.28
C SER A 45 -0.88 2.18 9.98
N ALA A 46 0.30 1.71 9.61
CA ALA A 46 1.59 2.26 10.02
C ALA A 46 1.91 3.54 9.24
N GLY A 47 0.93 4.44 9.14
CA GLY A 47 1.19 5.82 8.76
C GLY A 47 2.26 6.36 9.69
N VAL A 48 3.23 7.05 9.11
CA VAL A 48 4.34 7.67 9.79
C VAL A 48 3.89 8.37 11.08
N SER A 49 4.56 8.03 12.19
CA SER A 49 4.29 8.63 13.50
C SER A 49 4.34 10.16 13.38
N GLY A 50 3.46 10.87 14.08
CA GLY A 50 3.44 12.34 14.07
C GLY A 50 4.80 12.98 14.40
N PHE A 51 5.70 12.22 15.05
CA PHE A 51 7.08 12.61 15.26
C PHE A 51 7.88 12.83 13.95
N GLU A 52 7.74 12.01 12.91
CA GLU A 52 8.53 12.23 11.68
C GLU A 52 7.98 13.42 10.89
N TRP A 53 6.67 13.70 10.96
CA TRP A 53 6.09 14.93 10.42
C TRP A 53 6.69 16.18 11.09
N LEU A 54 6.90 16.13 12.41
CA LEU A 54 7.62 17.20 13.13
C LEU A 54 9.05 17.35 12.61
N VAL A 55 9.78 16.26 12.43
CA VAL A 55 11.15 16.29 11.90
C VAL A 55 11.20 16.84 10.47
N LEU A 56 10.25 16.46 9.61
CA LEU A 56 10.14 16.96 8.24
C LEU A 56 9.86 18.47 8.21
N LEU A 57 8.90 18.94 9.00
CA LEU A 57 8.59 20.37 9.11
C LEU A 57 9.77 21.17 9.68
N LEU A 58 10.47 20.60 10.67
CA LEU A 58 11.67 21.21 11.24
C LEU A 58 12.78 21.32 10.17
N GLY A 59 13.05 20.25 9.42
CA GLY A 59 14.02 20.24 8.33
C GLY A 59 13.70 21.25 7.23
N ALA A 60 12.44 21.31 6.79
CA ALA A 60 11.98 22.29 5.82
C ALA A 60 12.16 23.73 6.34
N THR A 61 11.82 23.98 7.61
CA THR A 61 12.00 25.29 8.25
C THR A 61 13.48 25.68 8.32
N CYS A 62 14.37 24.76 8.71
CA CYS A 62 15.81 25.00 8.74
C CYS A 62 16.37 25.38 7.36
N VAL A 63 15.93 24.70 6.30
CA VAL A 63 16.35 25.02 4.92
C VAL A 63 15.88 26.42 4.51
N ILE A 64 14.63 26.79 4.84
CA ILE A 64 14.11 28.13 4.56
C ILE A 64 14.90 29.21 5.33
N CYS A 65 15.18 28.98 6.62
CA CYS A 65 16.00 29.86 7.43
C CYS A 65 17.42 30.01 6.87
N PHE A 66 18.01 28.94 6.36
CA PHE A 66 19.33 28.97 5.73
C PHE A 66 19.32 29.79 4.44
N CYS A 67 18.26 29.71 3.63
CA CYS A 67 18.10 30.57 2.47
C CYS A 67 18.09 32.06 2.86
N TRP A 68 17.50 32.43 4.00
CA TRP A 68 17.48 33.82 4.48
C TRP A 68 18.83 34.34 4.99
N LEU A 69 19.77 33.46 5.34
CA LEU A 69 21.11 33.85 5.79
C LEU A 69 22.04 34.27 4.64
N PHE A 70 21.70 33.98 3.39
CA PHE A 70 22.60 34.26 2.27
C PHE A 70 22.70 35.72 1.84
N GLY A 71 21.85 36.63 2.33
CA GLY A 71 22.12 38.08 2.32
C GLY A 71 22.71 38.63 1.02
N LEU A 72 22.15 38.29 -0.14
CA LEU A 72 22.64 38.80 -1.43
C LEU A 72 22.19 40.25 -1.63
N ALA A 73 23.12 41.14 -2.02
CA ALA A 73 22.86 42.56 -2.32
C ALA A 73 21.78 42.78 -3.40
N ASN A 74 21.49 41.77 -4.21
CA ASN A 74 20.45 41.78 -5.23
C ASN A 74 19.23 40.94 -4.80
N PRO A 75 18.08 41.56 -4.46
CA PRO A 75 16.91 40.84 -3.97
C PRO A 75 16.33 39.86 -4.99
N LYS A 76 16.48 40.13 -6.30
CA LYS A 76 15.99 39.24 -7.38
C LYS A 76 16.72 37.90 -7.42
N THR A 77 18.04 37.90 -7.30
CA THR A 77 18.87 36.68 -7.33
C THR A 77 18.63 35.83 -6.09
N HIS A 78 18.46 36.48 -4.94
CA HIS A 78 18.13 35.81 -3.68
C HIS A 78 16.77 35.08 -3.75
N LEU A 79 15.77 35.74 -4.34
CA LEU A 79 14.44 35.16 -4.53
C LEU A 79 14.48 33.93 -5.46
N LEU A 80 15.29 34.00 -6.53
CA LEU A 80 15.46 32.90 -7.49
C LEU A 80 16.11 31.68 -6.83
N MET A 81 17.21 31.86 -6.07
CA MET A 81 17.87 30.75 -5.36
C MET A 81 16.96 30.13 -4.29
N THR A 82 16.27 30.97 -3.50
CA THR A 82 15.33 30.50 -2.48
C THR A 82 14.19 29.72 -3.11
N SER A 83 13.60 30.22 -4.20
CA SER A 83 12.51 29.54 -4.90
C SER A 83 12.91 28.17 -5.44
N ALA A 84 14.13 28.04 -5.99
CA ALA A 84 14.65 26.77 -6.48
C ALA A 84 14.78 25.75 -5.33
N VAL A 85 15.31 26.17 -4.18
CA VAL A 85 15.42 25.31 -3.00
C VAL A 85 14.03 24.93 -2.46
N THR A 86 13.10 25.89 -2.38
CA THR A 86 11.72 25.61 -1.94
C THR A 86 11.04 24.61 -2.86
N ILE A 87 11.19 24.73 -4.19
CA ILE A 87 10.63 23.76 -5.15
C ILE A 87 11.19 22.36 -4.88
N VAL A 88 12.50 22.24 -4.65
CA VAL A 88 13.12 20.94 -4.34
C VAL A 88 12.59 20.37 -3.03
N VAL A 89 12.54 21.17 -1.96
CA VAL A 89 12.02 20.73 -0.64
C VAL A 89 10.56 20.29 -0.74
N VAL A 90 9.71 21.08 -1.39
CA VAL A 90 8.29 20.75 -1.59
C VAL A 90 8.14 19.49 -2.44
N SER A 91 8.94 19.34 -3.50
CA SER A 91 8.92 18.13 -4.34
C SER A 91 9.30 16.89 -3.55
N LEU A 92 10.32 16.98 -2.68
CA LEU A 92 10.72 15.89 -1.80
C LEU A 92 9.63 15.54 -0.79
N LEU A 93 8.97 16.54 -0.19
CA LEU A 93 7.85 16.31 0.73
C LEU A 93 6.67 15.62 0.04
N VAL A 94 6.32 16.05 -1.18
CA VAL A 94 5.27 15.40 -1.99
C VAL A 94 5.65 13.95 -2.29
N LEU A 95 6.88 13.70 -2.72
CA LEU A 95 7.35 12.34 -2.99
C LEU A 95 7.33 11.44 -1.75
N LEU A 96 7.75 11.98 -0.59
CA LEU A 96 7.68 11.24 0.67
C LEU A 96 6.24 10.96 1.08
N PHE A 97 5.32 11.90 0.88
CA PHE A 97 3.90 11.71 1.18
C PHE A 97 3.27 10.61 0.30
N GLU A 98 3.60 10.62 -0.99
CA GLU A 98 3.20 9.60 -1.97
C GLU A 98 3.70 8.20 -1.59
N LEU A 99 4.97 8.10 -1.17
CA LEU A 99 5.59 6.82 -0.81
C LEU A 99 5.07 6.25 0.52
N GLN A 100 4.63 7.11 1.45
CA GLN A 100 4.08 6.70 2.74
C GLN A 100 2.72 6.00 2.61
N TYR A 101 1.92 6.33 1.59
CA TYR A 101 0.61 5.73 1.37
C TYR A 101 0.52 5.08 -0.02
N PRO A 102 1.30 4.01 -0.27
CA PRO A 102 1.47 3.42 -1.59
C PRO A 102 0.17 2.80 -2.14
N PHE A 103 -0.84 2.57 -1.30
CA PHE A 103 -2.14 2.02 -1.69
C PHE A 103 -3.28 3.07 -1.72
N ARG A 104 -3.00 4.33 -1.34
CA ARG A 104 -4.02 5.40 -1.26
C ARG A 104 -3.82 6.50 -2.30
N SER A 105 -2.61 6.63 -2.84
CA SER A 105 -2.30 7.62 -3.85
C SER A 105 -2.83 7.23 -5.25
N PRO A 106 -3.24 8.20 -6.09
CA PRO A 106 -3.50 8.00 -7.53
C PRO A 106 -2.32 7.41 -8.32
N VAL A 107 -1.08 7.56 -7.84
CA VAL A 107 0.15 6.97 -8.42
C VAL A 107 0.51 5.64 -7.73
N GLY A 108 -0.26 5.25 -6.72
CA GLY A 108 -0.09 4.04 -5.93
C GLY A 108 -0.47 2.75 -6.67
N VAL A 109 -0.31 1.62 -6.00
CA VAL A 109 -0.65 0.30 -6.53
C VAL A 109 -2.17 0.23 -6.78
N ASN A 110 -2.56 0.15 -8.06
CA ASN A 110 -3.96 0.14 -8.47
C ASN A 110 -4.69 -1.16 -8.07
N ASP A 111 -6.00 -1.09 -7.88
CA ASP A 111 -6.86 -2.21 -7.46
C ASP A 111 -7.28 -3.13 -8.62
N ASP A 112 -6.84 -2.86 -9.85
CA ASP A 112 -7.18 -3.61 -11.08
C ASP A 112 -6.94 -5.13 -10.93
N ALA A 113 -5.81 -5.52 -10.35
CA ALA A 113 -5.48 -6.93 -10.13
C ALA A 113 -6.49 -7.61 -9.19
N TRP A 114 -7.02 -6.87 -8.20
CA TRP A 114 -8.03 -7.39 -7.28
C TRP A 114 -9.41 -7.47 -7.94
N ARG A 115 -9.74 -6.51 -8.82
CA ARG A 115 -11.00 -6.52 -9.59
C ARG A 115 -11.10 -7.74 -10.50
N GLY A 116 -10.01 -8.10 -11.19
CA GLY A 116 -9.98 -9.30 -12.04
C GLY A 116 -10.23 -10.59 -11.27
N VAL A 117 -9.67 -10.72 -10.07
CA VAL A 117 -9.90 -11.88 -9.20
C VAL A 117 -11.35 -11.94 -8.71
N LEU A 118 -11.92 -10.80 -8.28
CA LEU A 118 -13.31 -10.75 -7.84
C LEU A 118 -14.28 -11.13 -8.96
N GLN A 119 -14.05 -10.61 -10.18
CA GLN A 119 -14.82 -10.99 -11.36
C GLN A 119 -14.72 -12.49 -11.64
N HIS A 120 -13.52 -13.07 -11.54
CA HIS A 120 -13.33 -14.51 -11.75
C HIS A 120 -14.06 -15.35 -10.70
N ILE A 121 -14.03 -14.95 -9.42
CA ILE A 121 -14.76 -15.62 -8.33
C ILE A 121 -16.27 -15.53 -8.56
N GLU A 122 -16.77 -14.37 -8.94
CA GLU A 122 -18.19 -14.14 -9.24
C GLU A 122 -18.65 -15.00 -10.43
N LEU A 123 -17.83 -15.10 -11.48
CA LEU A 123 -18.07 -15.99 -12.61
C LEU A 123 -18.15 -17.45 -12.17
N MET A 124 -17.22 -17.94 -11.35
CA MET A 124 -17.27 -19.30 -10.81
C MET A 124 -18.51 -19.55 -9.92
N GLN A 125 -18.91 -18.59 -9.08
CA GLN A 125 -20.11 -18.69 -8.26
C GLN A 125 -21.41 -18.68 -9.10
N SER A 126 -21.42 -17.97 -10.23
CA SER A 126 -22.57 -17.93 -11.14
C SER A 126 -22.81 -19.24 -11.89
N GLY A 127 -21.90 -20.22 -11.79
CA GLY A 127 -21.98 -21.51 -12.50
C GLY A 127 -21.75 -21.40 -14.01
N MET A 128 -21.42 -20.20 -14.51
CA MET A 128 -21.13 -19.94 -15.91
C MET A 128 -19.66 -20.27 -16.18
N GLN A 129 -19.37 -21.54 -16.49
CA GLN A 129 -18.07 -21.88 -17.08
C GLN A 129 -17.99 -21.21 -18.47
N PRO A 130 -17.02 -20.31 -18.72
CA PRO A 130 -16.73 -19.90 -20.07
C PRO A 130 -16.34 -21.16 -20.85
N ASP A 131 -16.97 -21.37 -22.00
CA ASP A 131 -16.56 -22.41 -22.97
C ASP A 131 -15.06 -22.25 -23.23
N MET A 132 -14.26 -23.07 -22.54
CA MET A 132 -12.81 -23.11 -22.72
C MET A 132 -12.57 -23.85 -24.04
N LYS A 133 -12.61 -23.11 -25.14
CA LYS A 133 -12.07 -23.58 -26.41
C LYS A 133 -10.56 -23.72 -26.25
N MET A 134 -10.14 -24.98 -26.17
CA MET A 134 -8.75 -25.44 -26.19
C MET A 134 -8.04 -25.02 -27.47
#